data_AF-A0A2E7D3E1-F1
#
_entry.id   AF-A0A2E7D3E1-F1
#
_cell.length_a   1.000
_cell.length_b   1.000
_cell.length_c   1.000
_cell.angle_alpha   90.00
_cell.angle_beta   90.00
_cell.angle_gamma   90.00
#
_symmetry.space_group_name_H-M   'P 1'
#
loop_
_entity.id
_entity.type
_entity.pdbx_description
1 polymer ?
#
loop_
_entity_poly.entity_id
_entity_poly.type
_entity_poly.pdbx_seq_one_letter_code
_entity_poly.pdbx_strand_id
1 'polypeptide(L)'
;MSFLLQPWHIMLAALCGLVNQRQQEIIEFQNAQIEALLKQLGKKRLLLDDDQRRLLAMKAHAVGRKALREITTLFTPDTILRWHRELVAKKFDSSDKRKPGRPRIRQVIVDAIVRFARENPSWGYDRIQGALKNLKYHIS
;
A
#
# COMPACT_ATOMS: atom_id res chain seq x y z
N MET A 1 10.03 12.17 42.40
CA MET A 1 9.90 12.09 40.93
C MET A 1 9.56 13.47 40.38
N SER A 2 10.55 14.34 40.26
CA SER A 2 10.36 15.75 39.89
C SER A 2 10.63 15.96 38.39
N PHE A 3 9.58 15.92 37.58
CA PHE A 3 9.59 16.56 36.25
C PHE A 3 9.38 18.06 36.46
N LEU A 4 10.46 18.78 36.77
CA LEU A 4 10.45 20.24 36.78
C LEU A 4 10.87 20.72 35.39
N LEU A 5 9.94 21.31 34.65
CA LEU A 5 10.19 21.97 33.36
C LEU A 5 11.35 22.98 33.52
N GLN A 6 12.54 22.63 33.04
CA GLN A 6 13.70 23.54 33.13
C GLN A 6 13.47 24.79 32.25
N PRO A 7 14.04 25.95 32.61
CA PRO A 7 13.80 27.22 31.91
C PRO A 7 14.01 27.20 30.40
N TRP A 8 14.97 26.41 29.91
CA TRP A 8 15.22 26.29 28.47
C TRP A 8 14.08 25.59 27.71
N HIS A 9 13.33 24.68 28.35
CA HIS A 9 12.13 24.08 27.76
C HIS A 9 11.04 25.13 27.53
N ILE A 10 10.91 26.08 28.46
CA ILE A 10 9.95 27.20 28.33
C ILE A 10 10.38 28.10 27.17
N MET A 11 11.67 28.43 27.06
CA MET A 11 12.19 29.20 25.92
C MET A 11 11.97 28.48 24.59
N LEU A 12 12.24 27.17 24.53
CA LEU A 12 12.03 26.37 23.33
C LEU A 12 10.54 26.29 22.97
N ALA A 13 9.66 26.06 23.95
CA ALA A 13 8.22 26.06 23.75
C ALA A 13 7.69 27.42 23.28
N ALA A 14 8.19 28.52 23.84
CA ALA A 14 7.85 29.88 23.41
C ALA A 14 8.29 30.14 21.96
N LEU A 15 9.51 29.70 21.59
CA LEU A 15 10.04 29.84 20.24
C LEU A 15 9.24 28.99 19.24
N CYS A 16 8.93 27.74 19.58
CA CYS A 16 8.03 26.89 18.79
C CYS A 16 6.64 27.51 18.65
N GLY A 17 6.09 28.08 19.74
CA GLY A 17 4.79 28.76 19.75
C GLY A 17 4.76 29.98 18.82
N LEU A 18 5.80 30.83 18.89
CA LEU A 18 5.96 31.99 18.02
C LEU A 18 6.02 31.61 16.53
N VAL A 19 6.75 30.54 16.20
CA VAL A 19 6.85 30.03 14.83
C VAL A 19 5.52 29.41 14.37
N ASN A 20 4.80 28.73 15.27
CA ASN A 20 3.55 28.05 14.95
C ASN A 20 2.35 29.00 14.84
N GLN A 21 2.38 30.18 15.50
CA GLN A 21 1.27 31.13 15.48
C GLN A 21 0.90 31.57 14.07
N ARG A 22 1.90 31.89 13.24
CA ARG A 22 1.67 32.25 11.83
C ARG A 22 1.08 31.10 11.03
N GLN A 23 1.49 29.86 11.31
CA GLN A 23 0.94 28.69 10.65
C GLN A 23 -0.52 28.46 11.05
N GLN A 24 -0.87 28.69 12.31
CA GLN A 24 -2.24 28.59 12.81
C GLN A 24 -3.16 29.61 12.14
N GLU A 25 -2.74 30.89 12.04
CA GLU A 25 -3.48 31.93 11.32
C GLU A 25 -3.78 31.53 9.87
N ILE A 26 -2.78 30.96 9.17
CA ILE A 26 -2.95 30.48 7.79
C ILE A 26 -3.95 29.31 7.71
N ILE A 27 -3.85 28.34 8.62
CA ILE A 27 -4.75 27.18 8.66
C ILE A 27 -6.19 27.62 8.95
N GLU A 28 -6.39 28.53 9.91
CA GLU A 28 -7.70 29.08 10.25
C GLU A 28 -8.34 29.79 9.05
N PHE A 29 -7.56 30.62 8.36
CA PHE A 29 -8.03 31.29 7.15
C PHE A 29 -8.40 30.30 6.02
N GLN A 30 -7.57 29.29 5.79
CA GLN A 30 -7.85 28.23 4.79
C GLN A 30 -9.10 27.43 5.17
N ASN A 31 -9.28 27.10 6.44
CA ASN A 31 -10.48 26.40 6.92
C ASN A 31 -11.74 27.25 6.72
N ALA A 32 -11.68 28.56 7.00
CA ALA A 32 -12.78 29.48 6.75
C ALA A 32 -13.17 29.54 5.26
N GLN A 33 -12.18 29.56 4.35
CA GLN A 33 -12.44 29.49 2.91
C GLN A 33 -13.10 28.16 2.51
N ILE A 34 -12.59 27.03 3.01
CA ILE A 34 -13.17 25.70 2.74
C ILE A 34 -14.62 25.65 3.22
N GLU A 35 -14.92 26.14 4.42
CA GLU A 35 -16.28 26.17 4.95
C GLU A 35 -17.21 27.05 4.12
N ALA A 36 -16.74 28.23 3.69
CA ALA A 36 -17.50 29.12 2.82
C ALA A 36 -17.83 28.46 1.47
N LEU A 37 -16.85 27.80 0.84
CA LEU A 37 -17.05 27.06 -0.41
C LEU A 37 -18.00 25.88 -0.24
N LEU A 38 -17.89 25.14 0.87
CA LEU A 38 -18.79 24.03 1.17
C LEU A 38 -20.24 24.50 1.36
N LYS A 39 -20.44 25.62 2.05
CA LYS A 39 -21.76 26.26 2.19
C LYS A 39 -22.34 26.66 0.82
N GLN A 40 -21.52 27.22 -0.07
CA GLN A 40 -21.95 27.56 -1.43
C GLN A 40 -22.30 26.34 -2.29
N LEU A 41 -21.54 25.24 -2.15
CA LEU A 41 -21.84 23.98 -2.85
C LEU A 41 -23.13 23.31 -2.34
N GLY A 42 -23.52 23.58 -1.09
CA GLY A 42 -24.72 23.02 -0.48
C GLY A 42 -24.66 21.50 -0.39
N LYS A 43 -25.73 20.82 -0.84
CA LYS A 43 -25.84 19.34 -0.83
C LYS A 43 -25.30 18.66 -2.08
N LYS A 44 -24.64 19.39 -2.98
CA LYS A 44 -24.11 18.79 -4.21
C LYS A 44 -22.97 17.81 -3.87
N ARG A 45 -23.01 16.62 -4.46
CA ARG A 45 -21.96 15.62 -4.29
C ARG A 45 -20.67 16.10 -4.96
N LEU A 46 -19.60 16.21 -4.17
CA LEU A 46 -18.26 16.49 -4.67
C LEU A 46 -17.67 15.22 -5.30
N LEU A 47 -17.50 15.24 -6.62
CA LEU A 47 -16.77 14.20 -7.34
C LEU A 47 -15.32 14.63 -7.47
N LEU A 48 -14.45 13.98 -6.69
CA LEU A 48 -13.01 14.14 -6.83
C LEU A 48 -12.48 13.26 -7.95
N ASP A 49 -11.52 13.80 -8.68
CA ASP A 49 -10.66 13.03 -9.59
C ASP A 49 -9.72 12.11 -8.80
N ASP A 50 -9.20 11.07 -9.46
CA ASP A 50 -8.35 10.06 -8.81
C ASP A 50 -7.04 10.66 -8.30
N ASP A 51 -6.46 11.65 -8.99
CA ASP A 51 -5.28 12.37 -8.51
C ASP A 51 -5.56 13.20 -7.25
N GLN A 52 -6.73 13.83 -7.18
CA GLN A 52 -7.17 14.57 -6.01
C GLN A 52 -7.39 13.63 -4.82
N ARG A 53 -8.04 12.48 -5.03
CA ARG A 53 -8.22 11.45 -3.99
C ARG A 53 -6.87 10.94 -3.50
N ARG A 54 -5.91 10.73 -4.41
CA ARG A 54 -4.56 10.27 -4.08
C ARG A 54 -3.82 11.27 -3.21
N LEU A 55 -3.84 12.55 -3.57
CA LEU A 55 -3.21 13.61 -2.80
C LEU A 55 -3.80 13.68 -1.38
N LEU A 56 -5.12 13.69 -1.27
CA LEU A 56 -5.82 13.71 0.02
C LEU A 56 -5.49 12.48 0.86
N ALA A 57 -5.49 11.29 0.25
CA ALA A 57 -5.17 10.05 0.94
C ALA A 57 -3.75 10.06 1.53
N MET A 58 -2.76 10.55 0.80
CA MET A 58 -1.38 10.65 1.28
C MET A 58 -1.25 11.64 2.44
N LYS A 59 -1.85 12.84 2.30
CA LYS A 59 -1.80 13.86 3.36
C LYS A 59 -2.55 13.41 4.62
N ALA A 60 -3.72 12.78 4.45
CA ALA A 60 -4.52 12.25 5.55
C ALA A 60 -3.80 11.15 6.32
N HIS A 61 -3.03 10.29 5.65
CA HIS A 61 -2.24 9.28 6.34
C HIS A 61 -1.19 9.90 7.28
N ALA A 62 -0.52 10.97 6.85
CA ALA A 62 0.46 11.69 7.67
C ALA A 62 -0.17 12.39 8.89
N VAL A 63 -1.40 12.91 8.74
CA VAL A 63 -2.17 13.54 9.84
C VAL A 63 -2.64 12.50 10.86
N GLY A 64 -3.03 11.31 10.39
CA GLY A 64 -3.46 10.20 11.24
C GLY A 64 -4.95 10.26 11.63
N ARG A 65 -5.48 9.11 12.04
CA ARG A 65 -6.93 8.89 12.23
C ARG A 65 -7.57 9.77 13.31
N LYS A 66 -6.86 10.01 14.42
CA LYS A 66 -7.41 10.77 15.56
C LYS A 66 -7.61 12.23 15.18
N ALA A 67 -6.54 12.89 14.71
CA ALA A 67 -6.60 14.26 14.25
C ALA A 67 -7.58 14.46 13.08
N LEU A 68 -7.70 13.49 12.17
CA LEU A 68 -8.71 13.56 11.09
C LEU A 68 -10.17 13.62 11.59
N ARG A 69 -10.47 13.12 12.80
CA ARG A 69 -11.83 13.21 13.37
C ARG A 69 -12.11 14.57 13.99
N GLU A 70 -11.06 15.30 14.34
CA GLU A 70 -11.14 16.59 15.01
C GLU A 70 -11.20 17.74 14.00
N ILE A 71 -10.75 17.53 12.76
CA ILE A 71 -10.80 18.54 11.69
C ILE A 71 -12.05 18.37 10.82
N THR A 72 -12.50 19.47 10.22
CA THR A 72 -13.57 19.45 9.21
C THR A 72 -13.10 18.72 7.96
N THR A 73 -13.59 17.50 7.73
CA THR A 73 -13.24 16.70 6.55
C THR A 73 -14.38 16.66 5.52
N LEU A 74 -14.05 16.85 4.24
CA LEU A 74 -14.99 16.69 3.11
C LEU A 74 -15.60 15.28 3.03
N PHE A 75 -14.84 14.28 3.45
CA PHE A 75 -15.20 12.87 3.45
C PHE A 75 -14.92 12.28 4.81
N THR A 76 -15.64 11.23 5.20
CA THR A 76 -15.35 10.56 6.47
C THR A 76 -13.88 10.11 6.53
N PRO A 77 -13.20 10.22 7.68
CA PRO A 77 -11.80 9.80 7.83
C PRO A 77 -11.56 8.36 7.35
N ASP A 78 -12.55 7.49 7.56
CA ASP A 78 -12.54 6.10 7.08
C ASP A 78 -12.43 5.98 5.57
N THR A 79 -13.14 6.83 4.84
CA THR A 79 -13.13 6.85 3.36
C THR A 79 -11.76 7.27 2.85
N ILE A 80 -11.18 8.34 3.41
CA ILE A 80 -9.89 8.86 2.95
C ILE A 80 -8.76 7.87 3.26
N LEU A 81 -8.78 7.27 4.45
CA LEU A 81 -7.81 6.23 4.83
C LEU A 81 -8.02 4.91 4.07
N ARG A 82 -9.23 4.63 3.60
CA ARG A 82 -9.49 3.52 2.68
C ARG A 82 -8.81 3.76 1.33
N TRP A 83 -8.92 4.96 0.75
CA TRP A 83 -8.20 5.30 -0.49
C TRP A 83 -6.70 5.11 -0.34
N HIS A 84 -6.12 5.51 0.81
CA HIS A 84 -4.70 5.27 1.07
C HIS A 84 -4.35 3.77 1.04
N ARG A 85 -5.16 2.92 1.69
CA ARG A 85 -4.96 1.46 1.69
C ARG A 85 -5.08 0.88 0.28
N GLU A 86 -6.03 1.36 -0.53
CA GLU A 86 -6.19 0.94 -1.92
C GLU A 86 -4.97 1.33 -2.77
N LEU A 87 -4.38 2.52 -2.56
CA LEU A 87 -3.15 2.94 -3.24
C LEU A 87 -1.95 2.06 -2.86
N VAL A 88 -1.81 1.74 -1.57
CA VAL A 88 -0.78 0.82 -1.08
C VAL A 88 -0.97 -0.57 -1.72
N ALA A 89 -2.20 -1.08 -1.73
CA ALA A 89 -2.52 -2.36 -2.35
C ALA A 89 -2.15 -2.36 -3.84
N LYS A 90 -2.51 -1.32 -4.60
CA LYS A 90 -2.13 -1.17 -6.01
C LYS A 90 -0.62 -1.12 -6.23
N LYS A 91 0.13 -0.45 -5.35
CA LYS A 91 1.60 -0.41 -5.43
C LYS A 91 2.24 -1.80 -5.30
N PHE A 92 1.67 -2.62 -4.42
CA PHE A 92 2.13 -4.00 -4.18
C PHE A 92 1.36 -5.03 -5.01
N ASP A 93 0.47 -4.57 -5.90
CA ASP A 93 -0.25 -5.47 -6.78
C ASP A 93 0.72 -5.96 -7.85
N SER A 94 1.15 -7.20 -7.69
CA SER A 94 2.01 -7.89 -8.63
C SER A 94 1.21 -8.86 -9.50
N SER A 95 -0.13 -8.79 -9.49
CA SER A 95 -1.01 -9.72 -10.18
C SER A 95 -0.67 -9.85 -11.67
N ASP A 96 -0.42 -8.73 -12.35
CA ASP A 96 -0.01 -8.70 -13.76
C ASP A 96 1.32 -9.43 -14.04
N LYS A 97 2.19 -9.54 -13.02
CA LYS A 97 3.50 -10.20 -13.13
C LYS A 97 3.47 -11.65 -12.64
N ARG A 98 2.34 -12.13 -12.10
CA ARG A 98 2.21 -13.52 -11.65
C ARG A 98 2.13 -14.44 -12.86
N LYS A 99 3.22 -15.16 -13.13
CA LYS A 99 3.16 -16.30 -14.04
C LYS A 99 2.41 -17.44 -13.36
N PRO A 100 1.55 -18.18 -14.07
CA PRO A 100 0.85 -19.34 -13.51
C PRO A 100 1.86 -20.44 -13.16
N GLY A 101 2.28 -20.49 -11.89
CA GLY A 101 3.04 -21.58 -11.28
C GLY A 101 4.30 -22.03 -12.04
N ARG A 102 4.69 -23.28 -11.79
CA ARG A 102 5.75 -23.96 -12.54
C ARG A 102 5.26 -24.16 -13.98
N PRO A 103 6.05 -23.82 -15.02
CA PRO A 103 5.70 -24.14 -16.40
C PRO A 103 5.32 -25.62 -16.52
N ARG A 104 4.20 -25.91 -17.20
CA ARG A 104 3.80 -27.30 -17.45
C ARG A 104 4.92 -28.03 -18.21
N ILE A 105 5.31 -29.19 -17.69
CA ILE A 105 6.23 -30.10 -18.40
C ILE A 105 5.50 -30.64 -19.63
N ARG A 106 6.19 -30.73 -20.77
CA ARG A 106 5.60 -31.25 -22.02
C ARG A 106 5.11 -32.69 -21.80
N GLN A 107 3.90 -33.02 -22.28
CA GLN A 107 3.28 -34.33 -22.05
C GLN A 107 4.18 -35.49 -22.48
N VAL A 108 4.90 -35.35 -23.60
CA VAL A 108 5.90 -36.32 -24.08
C VAL A 108 6.95 -36.70 -23.03
N ILE A 109 7.37 -35.72 -22.22
CA ILE A 109 8.34 -35.94 -21.14
C ILE A 109 7.67 -36.68 -19.97
N VAL A 110 6.43 -36.32 -19.63
CA VAL A 110 5.64 -37.01 -18.59
C VAL A 110 5.42 -38.47 -18.96
N ASP A 111 5.03 -38.73 -20.21
CA ASP A 111 4.78 -40.08 -20.70
C ASP A 111 6.08 -40.91 -20.70
N ALA A 112 7.23 -40.30 -21.05
CA ALA A 112 8.54 -40.94 -20.95
C ALA A 112 8.93 -41.28 -19.50
N ILE A 113 8.69 -40.37 -18.54
CA ILE A 113 8.90 -40.62 -17.11
C ILE A 113 8.06 -41.82 -16.65
N VAL A 114 6.76 -41.82 -16.96
CA VAL A 114 5.83 -42.88 -16.56
C VAL A 114 6.22 -44.22 -17.19
N ARG A 115 6.61 -44.22 -18.47
CA ARG A 115 7.11 -45.42 -19.14
C ARG A 115 8.36 -45.97 -18.47
N PHE A 116 9.38 -45.14 -18.21
CA PHE A 116 10.61 -45.57 -17.56
C PHE A 116 10.38 -46.09 -16.14
N ALA A 117 9.49 -45.46 -15.38
CA ALA A 117 9.13 -45.92 -14.04
C ALA A 117 8.40 -47.28 -14.06
N ARG A 118 7.54 -47.52 -15.07
CA ARG A 118 6.82 -48.79 -15.22
C ARG A 118 7.72 -49.92 -15.70
N GLU A 119 8.59 -49.64 -16.67
CA GLU A 119 9.51 -50.62 -17.24
C GLU A 119 10.66 -50.96 -16.29
N ASN A 120 11.01 -50.04 -15.37
CA ASN A 120 12.13 -50.22 -14.44
C ASN A 120 11.72 -49.87 -13.00
N PRO A 121 10.99 -50.75 -12.29
CA PRO A 121 10.44 -50.46 -10.96
C PRO A 121 11.48 -50.15 -9.87
N SER A 122 12.74 -50.59 -10.06
CA SER A 122 13.84 -50.33 -9.12
C SER A 122 14.55 -48.99 -9.34
N TRP A 123 14.18 -48.23 -10.38
CA TRP A 123 14.82 -46.96 -10.68
C TRP A 123 14.24 -45.82 -9.84
N GLY A 124 15.11 -45.14 -9.10
CA GLY A 124 14.78 -43.87 -8.42
C GLY A 124 14.76 -42.68 -9.39
N TYR A 125 14.28 -41.54 -8.89
CA TYR A 125 14.07 -40.33 -9.70
C TYR A 125 15.36 -39.81 -10.37
N ASP A 126 16.52 -39.88 -9.71
CA ASP A 126 17.81 -39.46 -10.27
C ASP A 126 18.19 -40.27 -11.52
N ARG A 127 17.94 -41.59 -11.48
CA ARG A 127 18.26 -42.50 -12.59
C ARG A 127 17.31 -42.27 -13.77
N ILE A 128 16.04 -41.99 -13.50
CA ILE A 128 15.05 -41.60 -14.52
C ILE A 128 15.41 -40.23 -15.13
N GLN A 129 15.84 -39.25 -14.32
CA GLN A 129 16.33 -37.96 -14.82
C GLN A 129 17.55 -38.13 -15.73
N GLY A 130 18.50 -38.99 -15.34
CA GLY A 130 19.65 -39.35 -16.18
C GLY A 130 19.25 -39.97 -17.52
N ALA A 131 18.29 -40.90 -17.52
CA ALA A 131 17.76 -41.50 -18.74
C ALA A 131 17.06 -40.47 -19.66
N LEU A 132 16.35 -39.51 -19.08
CA LEU A 132 15.71 -38.43 -19.84
C LEU A 132 16.72 -37.45 -20.43
N LYS A 133 17.83 -37.21 -19.73
CA LYS A 133 18.96 -36.42 -20.24
C LYS A 133 19.56 -37.05 -21.50
N ASN A 134 19.64 -38.38 -21.56
CA ASN A 134 20.09 -39.10 -22.76
C ASN A 134 19.13 -38.91 -23.96
N LEU A 135 17.84 -38.71 -23.69
CA LEU A 135 16.83 -38.34 -24.70
C LEU A 135 16.80 -36.83 -25.02
N LYS A 136 17.79 -36.07 -24.54
CA LYS A 136 17.89 -34.59 -24.64
C LYS A 136 16.76 -33.83 -23.96
N TYR A 137 15.98 -34.47 -23.10
CA TYR A 137 15.00 -33.80 -22.25
C TYR A 137 15.71 -33.24 -21.01
N HIS A 138 15.69 -31.91 -20.87
CA HIS A 138 16.26 -31.22 -19.72
C HIS A 138 15.14 -30.85 -18.75
N ILE A 139 15.16 -31.46 -17.57
CA ILE A 139 14.17 -31.25 -16.50
C ILE A 139 14.94 -30.76 -15.28
N SER A 140 14.59 -29.57 -14.81
CA SER A 140 15.13 -28.93 -13.60
C SER A 140 14.44 -29.44 -12.34
#